data_AF-A0A380DQY7-F1
#
_entry.id   AF-A0A380DQY7-F1
#
_cell.length_a   1.000
_cell.length_b   1.000
_cell.length_c   1.000
_cell.angle_alpha   90.00
_cell.angle_beta   90.00
_cell.angle_gamma   90.00
#
_symmetry.space_group_name_H-M   'P 1'
#
loop_
_entity.id
_entity.type
_entity.pdbx_description
1 polymer ?
#
loop_
_entity_poly.entity_id
_entity_poly.type
_entity_poly.pdbx_seq_one_letter_code
_entity_poly.pdbx_strand_id
1 'polypeptide(L)'
;MIKYHVMKEGYILTVFKNERLSWLPYIAIVILLHVIGFSFLWIAGKYHHILFGMGILAYTLGLRHAFDADHIAAIDNTVRKLLQQRKDPSGVGFYFSIGHSSVVFLMAVFLGVSVKWAKDELPHFQDIGGTIGTLVSGFFLVLIGVLNLIILISLINLFAKLRREHIEEAEVDALLESRGFVSRFVGPYFKLITRSWHVLPLGFLFGLGFDTASEIALLALSSGASQQAISFIGILSLPILFASGMSLLDTLDGVVNEICL
;
A
#
# COMPACT_ATOMS: atom_id res chain seq x y z
N MET A 1 3.03 -26.71 -35.01
CA MET A 1 3.48 -27.94 -34.30
C MET A 1 4.94 -27.71 -33.92
N ILE A 2 5.18 -27.02 -32.81
CA ILE A 2 6.54 -26.60 -32.40
C ILE A 2 6.91 -27.39 -31.14
N LYS A 3 8.07 -28.04 -31.23
CA LYS A 3 8.59 -29.05 -30.30
C LYS A 3 8.94 -28.44 -28.94
N TYR A 4 8.38 -29.04 -27.90
CA TYR A 4 8.87 -28.96 -26.53
C TYR A 4 10.30 -29.49 -26.46
N HIS A 5 11.25 -28.67 -25.98
CA HIS A 5 12.53 -29.15 -25.50
C HIS A 5 12.46 -29.22 -23.97
N VAL A 6 12.29 -30.44 -23.47
CA VAL A 6 12.34 -30.81 -22.06
C VAL A 6 13.77 -30.60 -21.56
N MET A 7 13.99 -29.68 -20.62
CA MET A 7 15.24 -29.62 -19.83
C MET A 7 14.95 -29.27 -18.36
N LYS A 8 15.20 -30.27 -17.51
CA LYS A 8 15.23 -30.32 -16.02
C LYS A 8 13.91 -30.15 -15.25
N GLU A 9 13.22 -31.28 -15.18
CA GLU A 9 12.16 -31.67 -14.25
C GLU A 9 12.56 -31.45 -12.78
N GLY A 10 11.67 -30.83 -12.00
CA GLY A 10 11.70 -30.87 -10.53
C GLY A 10 11.35 -29.54 -9.84
N TYR A 11 11.90 -28.42 -10.33
CA TYR A 11 11.82 -27.13 -9.61
C TYR A 11 10.78 -26.16 -10.19
N ILE A 12 10.51 -26.20 -11.50
CA ILE A 12 9.58 -25.26 -12.14
C ILE A 12 8.11 -25.62 -11.84
N LEU A 13 7.80 -26.91 -11.73
CA LEU A 13 6.43 -27.38 -11.43
C LEU A 13 6.02 -27.19 -9.96
N THR A 14 6.96 -27.02 -9.04
CA THR A 14 6.67 -26.76 -7.61
C THR A 14 6.37 -25.29 -7.33
N VAL A 15 6.98 -24.35 -8.08
CA VAL A 15 6.72 -22.91 -7.92
C VAL A 15 5.28 -22.57 -8.34
N PHE A 16 4.85 -22.99 -9.54
CA PHE A 16 3.50 -22.66 -10.04
C PHE A 16 2.34 -23.38 -9.31
N LYS A 17 2.60 -24.46 -8.57
CA LYS A 17 1.52 -25.29 -8.01
C LYS A 17 0.96 -24.76 -6.69
N ASN A 18 1.63 -23.81 -6.04
CA ASN A 18 1.19 -23.25 -4.75
C ASN A 18 0.77 -21.75 -4.83
N GLU A 19 0.83 -21.13 -6.01
CA GLU A 19 0.69 -19.67 -6.19
C GLU A 19 -0.75 -19.16 -6.32
N ARG A 20 -1.75 -20.00 -6.62
CA ARG A 20 -3.13 -19.48 -6.81
C ARG A 20 -3.80 -18.95 -5.54
N LEU A 21 -3.27 -19.26 -4.36
CA LEU A 21 -3.89 -18.97 -3.05
C LEU A 21 -2.97 -18.20 -2.09
N SER A 22 -1.78 -17.75 -2.51
CA SER A 22 -0.83 -16.99 -1.68
C SER A 22 -1.45 -15.72 -1.07
N TRP A 23 -2.45 -15.15 -1.75
CA TRP A 23 -3.18 -13.95 -1.35
C TRP A 23 -4.37 -14.20 -0.40
N LEU A 24 -4.86 -15.45 -0.30
CA LEU A 24 -5.97 -15.80 0.60
C LEU A 24 -5.77 -15.38 2.07
N PRO A 25 -4.61 -15.59 2.71
CA PRO A 25 -4.43 -15.18 4.10
C PRO A 25 -4.61 -13.67 4.28
N TYR A 26 -4.17 -12.85 3.32
CA TYR A 26 -4.34 -11.40 3.39
C TYR A 26 -5.81 -11.01 3.23
N ILE A 27 -6.53 -11.60 2.28
CA ILE A 27 -7.97 -11.36 2.13
C ILE A 27 -8.74 -11.81 3.37
N ALA A 28 -8.37 -12.92 4.00
CA ALA A 28 -8.99 -13.35 5.25
C ALA A 28 -8.80 -12.32 6.38
N ILE A 29 -7.61 -11.72 6.48
CA ILE A 29 -7.34 -10.65 7.46
C ILE A 29 -8.12 -9.38 7.11
N VAL A 30 -8.20 -9.01 5.83
CA VAL A 30 -9.01 -7.87 5.38
C VAL A 30 -10.48 -8.08 5.76
N ILE A 31 -11.04 -9.27 5.52
CA ILE A 31 -12.41 -9.62 5.93
C ILE A 31 -12.55 -9.51 7.45
N LEU A 32 -11.57 -10.00 8.22
CA LEU A 32 -11.58 -9.87 9.68
C LEU A 32 -11.59 -8.41 10.13
N LEU A 33 -10.80 -7.53 9.49
CA LEU A 33 -10.81 -6.09 9.78
C LEU A 33 -12.18 -5.47 9.51
N HIS A 34 -12.87 -5.86 8.43
CA HIS A 34 -14.24 -5.40 8.16
C HIS A 34 -15.21 -5.87 9.25
N VAL A 35 -15.15 -7.16 9.60
CA VAL A 35 -16.01 -7.73 10.64
C VAL A 35 -15.79 -7.01 11.97
N ILE A 36 -14.54 -6.77 12.38
CA ILE A 36 -14.22 -6.05 13.62
C ILE A 36 -14.72 -4.61 13.55
N GLY A 37 -14.40 -3.87 12.48
CA GLY A 37 -14.77 -2.47 12.30
C GLY A 37 -16.28 -2.25 12.32
N PHE A 38 -17.02 -3.03 11.53
CA PHE A 38 -18.48 -2.94 11.51
C PHE A 38 -19.14 -3.47 12.79
N SER A 39 -18.55 -4.47 13.46
CA SER A 39 -19.06 -4.93 14.77
C SER A 39 -18.90 -3.85 15.83
N PHE A 40 -17.75 -3.17 15.88
CA PHE A 40 -17.51 -2.08 16.81
C PHE A 40 -18.45 -0.90 16.53
N LEU A 41 -18.62 -0.56 15.25
CA LEU A 41 -19.56 0.45 14.81
C LEU A 41 -20.99 0.10 15.22
N TRP A 42 -21.42 -1.15 15.04
CA TRP A 42 -22.76 -1.61 15.42
C TRP A 42 -22.99 -1.53 16.92
N ILE A 43 -22.03 -1.99 17.73
CA ILE A 43 -22.13 -1.97 19.19
C ILE A 43 -22.21 -0.54 19.72
N ALA A 44 -21.35 0.36 19.23
CA ALA A 44 -21.31 1.75 19.66
C ALA A 44 -22.44 2.61 19.06
N GLY A 45 -22.88 2.29 17.84
CA GLY A 45 -23.90 3.03 17.09
C GLY A 45 -25.33 2.78 17.54
N LYS A 46 -25.60 1.73 18.34
CA LYS A 46 -26.94 1.44 18.90
C LYS A 46 -27.58 2.63 19.62
N TYR A 47 -26.77 3.48 20.25
CA TYR A 47 -27.23 4.63 21.02
C TYR A 47 -26.86 5.96 20.37
N HIS A 48 -26.05 5.94 19.30
CA HIS A 48 -25.50 7.14 18.65
C HIS A 48 -25.54 7.00 17.13
N HIS A 49 -26.68 7.33 16.51
CA HIS A 49 -26.88 7.19 15.06
C HIS A 49 -25.87 7.97 14.21
N ILE A 50 -25.33 9.08 14.71
CA ILE A 50 -24.31 9.87 14.01
C ILE A 50 -23.01 9.10 13.79
N LEU A 51 -22.71 8.12 14.67
CA LEU A 51 -21.52 7.30 14.56
C LEU A 51 -21.56 6.43 13.30
N PHE A 52 -22.75 5.94 12.89
CA PHE A 52 -22.88 5.20 11.62
C PHE A 52 -22.47 6.05 10.41
N GLY A 53 -22.88 7.32 10.37
CA GLY A 53 -22.47 8.25 9.34
C GLY A 53 -20.95 8.45 9.33
N MET A 54 -20.35 8.68 10.50
CA MET A 54 -18.90 8.84 10.64
C MET A 54 -18.13 7.57 10.29
N GLY A 55 -18.63 6.39 10.63
CA GLY A 55 -18.03 5.10 10.29
C GLY A 55 -18.05 4.82 8.79
N ILE A 56 -19.18 5.11 8.12
CA ILE A 56 -19.28 5.03 6.66
C ILE A 56 -18.31 6.03 6.02
N LEU A 57 -18.25 7.27 6.50
CA LEU A 57 -17.31 8.27 6.01
C LEU A 57 -15.86 7.80 6.18
N ALA A 58 -15.47 7.33 7.36
CA ALA A 58 -14.13 6.80 7.62
C ALA A 58 -13.77 5.64 6.68
N TYR A 59 -14.70 4.72 6.44
CA TYR A 59 -14.52 3.63 5.47
C TYR A 59 -14.32 4.16 4.04
N THR A 60 -15.15 5.11 3.60
CA THR A 60 -15.00 5.72 2.27
C THR A 60 -13.73 6.55 2.11
N LEU A 61 -13.26 7.20 3.18
CA LEU A 61 -11.97 7.89 3.19
C LEU A 61 -10.82 6.90 3.01
N GLY A 62 -10.87 5.75 3.71
CA GLY A 62 -9.90 4.67 3.52
C GLY A 62 -9.89 4.15 2.08
N LEU A 63 -11.07 3.94 1.50
CA LEU A 63 -11.19 3.53 0.11
C LEU A 63 -10.62 4.57 -0.86
N ARG A 64 -10.96 5.85 -0.68
CA ARG A 64 -10.45 6.94 -1.52
C ARG A 64 -8.93 7.05 -1.42
N HIS A 65 -8.39 6.96 -0.22
CA HIS A 65 -6.97 7.17 0.03
C HIS A 65 -6.10 6.07 -0.60
N ALA A 66 -6.59 4.83 -0.66
CA ALA A 66 -5.93 3.75 -1.40
C ALA A 66 -5.74 4.04 -2.90
N PHE A 67 -6.54 4.94 -3.49
CA PHE A 67 -6.39 5.36 -4.89
C PHE A 67 -5.43 6.53 -5.09
N ASP A 68 -4.80 7.04 -4.03
CA ASP A 68 -3.81 8.10 -4.17
C ASP A 68 -2.58 7.58 -4.94
N ALA A 69 -2.00 8.48 -5.74
CA ALA A 69 -0.95 8.11 -6.70
C ALA A 69 0.31 7.55 -6.03
N ASP A 70 0.54 7.90 -4.77
CA ASP A 70 1.65 7.40 -3.97
C ASP A 70 1.52 5.93 -3.62
N HIS A 71 0.32 5.47 -3.26
CA HIS A 71 0.06 4.08 -2.91
C HIS A 71 0.19 3.19 -4.14
N ILE A 72 -0.52 3.55 -5.22
CA ILE A 72 -0.47 2.83 -6.49
C ILE A 72 0.97 2.74 -7.00
N ALA A 73 1.72 3.86 -6.97
CA ALA A 73 3.10 3.85 -7.42
C ALA A 73 4.01 3.01 -6.52
N ALA A 74 3.86 3.08 -5.19
CA ALA A 74 4.68 2.31 -4.26
C ALA A 74 4.43 0.80 -4.39
N ILE A 75 3.16 0.40 -4.49
CA ILE A 75 2.72 -1.00 -4.61
C ILE A 75 3.16 -1.56 -5.96
N ASP A 76 2.77 -0.94 -7.08
CA ASP A 76 3.11 -1.41 -8.44
C ASP A 76 4.63 -1.58 -8.63
N ASN A 77 5.42 -0.59 -8.24
CA ASN A 77 6.88 -0.68 -8.39
C ASN A 77 7.49 -1.78 -7.52
N THR A 78 6.93 -2.02 -6.34
CA THR A 78 7.43 -3.08 -5.47
C THR A 78 7.03 -4.46 -5.97
N VAL A 79 5.78 -4.63 -6.45
CA VAL A 79 5.31 -5.87 -7.07
C VAL A 79 6.18 -6.19 -8.28
N ARG A 80 6.34 -5.25 -9.22
CA ARG A 80 7.22 -5.39 -10.39
C ARG A 80 8.64 -5.78 -10.00
N LYS A 81 9.19 -5.15 -8.97
CA LYS A 81 10.52 -5.44 -8.47
C LYS A 81 10.63 -6.86 -7.91
N LEU A 82 9.68 -7.33 -7.11
CA LEU A 82 9.71 -8.67 -6.52
C LEU A 82 9.54 -9.75 -7.62
N LEU A 83 8.65 -9.52 -8.58
CA LEU A 83 8.49 -10.37 -9.76
C LEU A 83 9.78 -10.46 -10.58
N GLN A 84 10.45 -9.33 -10.84
CA GLN A 84 11.76 -9.31 -11.53
C GLN A 84 12.84 -10.08 -10.77
N GLN A 85 12.75 -10.14 -9.43
CA GLN A 85 13.66 -10.92 -8.58
C GLN A 85 13.21 -12.38 -8.38
N ARG A 86 12.13 -12.82 -9.03
CA ARG A 86 11.47 -14.12 -8.83
C ARG A 86 11.12 -14.39 -7.36
N LYS A 87 10.56 -13.36 -6.70
CA LYS A 87 10.11 -13.43 -5.31
C LYS A 87 8.61 -13.19 -5.23
N ASP A 88 8.00 -13.75 -4.20
CA ASP A 88 6.58 -13.63 -3.89
C ASP A 88 6.17 -12.16 -3.64
N PRO A 89 5.29 -11.55 -4.45
CA PRO A 89 4.78 -10.19 -4.26
C PRO A 89 3.42 -10.14 -3.54
N SER A 90 2.78 -11.28 -3.24
CA SER A 90 1.36 -11.39 -2.88
C SER A 90 0.90 -10.52 -1.70
N GLY A 91 1.81 -10.24 -0.76
CA GLY A 91 1.52 -9.43 0.43
C GLY A 91 1.83 -7.94 0.31
N VAL A 92 2.36 -7.43 -0.80
CA VAL A 92 2.91 -6.06 -0.89
C VAL A 92 1.88 -5.00 -0.50
N GLY A 93 0.71 -5.00 -1.13
CA GLY A 93 -0.35 -4.03 -0.85
C GLY A 93 -0.90 -4.14 0.56
N PHE A 94 -1.06 -5.37 1.07
CA PHE A 94 -1.48 -5.60 2.45
C PHE A 94 -0.48 -5.04 3.48
N TYR A 95 0.82 -5.31 3.32
CA TYR A 95 1.82 -4.80 4.26
C TYR A 95 1.99 -3.29 4.18
N PHE A 96 1.87 -2.70 2.98
CA PHE A 96 1.85 -1.26 2.80
C PHE A 96 0.68 -0.62 3.56
N SER A 97 -0.54 -1.11 3.33
CA SER A 97 -1.75 -0.58 3.97
C SER A 97 -1.76 -0.73 5.48
N ILE A 98 -1.30 -1.86 6.02
CA ILE A 98 -1.16 -2.05 7.47
C ILE A 98 -0.13 -1.08 8.05
N GLY A 99 1.00 -0.87 7.37
CA GLY A 99 2.01 0.11 7.76
C GLY A 99 1.42 1.51 7.87
N HIS A 100 0.74 1.98 6.81
CA HIS A 100 0.10 3.29 6.78
C HIS A 100 -0.99 3.42 7.84
N SER A 101 -1.91 2.46 7.87
CA SER A 101 -3.06 2.45 8.78
C SER A 101 -2.64 2.36 10.24
N SER A 102 -1.45 1.82 10.56
CA SER A 102 -0.95 1.80 11.93
C SER A 102 -0.71 3.21 12.47
N VAL A 103 -0.21 4.15 11.64
CA VAL A 103 -0.01 5.54 12.06
C VAL A 103 -1.35 6.22 12.26
N VAL A 104 -2.27 6.07 11.30
CA VAL A 104 -3.64 6.60 11.40
C VAL A 104 -4.35 6.08 12.66
N PHE A 105 -4.23 4.78 12.94
CA PHE A 105 -4.82 4.15 14.12
C PHE A 105 -4.21 4.69 15.42
N LEU A 106 -2.88 4.70 15.54
CA LEU A 106 -2.20 5.20 16.73
C LEU A 106 -2.57 6.68 17.00
N MET A 107 -2.61 7.49 15.95
CA MET A 107 -2.95 8.90 16.07
C MET A 107 -4.41 9.10 16.46
N ALA A 108 -5.34 8.40 15.82
CA ALA A 108 -6.76 8.46 16.14
C ALA A 108 -7.05 8.03 17.59
N VAL A 109 -6.37 6.98 18.08
CA VAL A 109 -6.47 6.54 19.49
C VAL A 109 -5.89 7.59 20.42
N PHE A 110 -4.69 8.08 20.14
CA PHE A 110 -3.99 9.04 20.99
C PHE A 110 -4.78 10.34 21.16
N LEU A 111 -5.28 10.89 20.04
CA LEU A 111 -6.11 12.09 20.03
C LEU A 111 -7.50 11.85 20.62
N GLY A 112 -8.07 10.66 20.39
CA GLY A 112 -9.37 10.27 20.94
C GLY A 112 -9.38 10.09 22.47
N VAL A 113 -8.27 9.61 23.06
CA VAL A 113 -8.12 9.50 24.52
C VAL A 113 -7.88 10.87 25.16
N SER A 114 -7.20 11.78 24.46
CA SER A 114 -6.75 13.06 25.03
C SER A 114 -7.39 14.26 24.34
N VAL A 115 -8.72 14.33 24.28
CA VAL A 115 -9.49 15.38 23.59
C VAL A 115 -9.06 16.81 23.94
N LYS A 116 -8.75 17.07 25.23
CA LYS A 116 -8.35 18.39 25.71
C LYS A 116 -6.95 18.78 25.19
N TRP A 117 -6.00 17.85 25.23
CA TRP A 117 -4.65 18.04 24.72
C TRP A 117 -4.64 18.10 23.18
N ALA A 118 -5.46 17.25 22.54
CA ALA A 118 -5.64 17.23 21.10
C ALA A 118 -6.10 18.60 20.58
N LYS A 119 -7.09 19.24 21.20
CA LYS A 119 -7.57 20.55 20.71
C LYS A 119 -6.51 21.64 20.70
N ASP A 120 -5.62 21.65 21.69
CA ASP A 120 -4.61 22.70 21.84
C ASP A 120 -3.40 22.46 20.90
N GLU A 121 -3.02 21.20 20.67
CA GLU A 121 -1.77 20.87 19.98
C GLU A 121 -1.97 20.32 18.55
N LEU A 122 -3.19 19.89 18.18
CA LEU A 122 -3.50 19.34 16.86
C LEU A 122 -3.12 20.28 15.70
N PRO A 123 -3.39 21.61 15.75
CA PRO A 123 -2.96 22.51 14.68
C PRO A 123 -1.44 22.51 14.47
N HIS A 124 -0.68 22.51 15.57
CA HIS A 124 0.79 22.48 15.50
C HIS A 124 1.32 21.15 14.97
N PHE A 125 0.75 20.03 15.40
CA PHE A 125 1.11 18.71 14.85
C PHE A 125 0.71 18.56 13.39
N GLN A 126 -0.41 19.14 12.97
CA GLN A 126 -0.85 19.11 11.58
C GLN A 126 0.09 19.88 10.67
N ASP A 127 0.53 21.07 11.07
CA ASP A 127 1.50 21.84 10.27
C ASP A 127 2.86 21.12 10.16
N ILE A 128 3.40 20.63 11.27
CA ILE A 128 4.71 19.97 11.30
C ILE A 128 4.65 18.60 10.63
N GLY A 129 3.69 17.77 11.04
CA GLY A 129 3.51 16.42 10.53
C GLY A 129 3.06 16.40 9.07
N GLY A 130 2.19 17.32 8.66
CA GLY A 130 1.80 17.52 7.26
C GLY A 130 2.99 17.92 6.39
N THR A 131 3.82 18.85 6.87
CA THR A 131 5.04 19.25 6.14
C THR A 131 6.05 18.10 6.01
N ILE A 132 6.34 17.40 7.12
CA ILE A 132 7.28 16.26 7.10
C ILE A 132 6.74 15.14 6.21
N GLY A 133 5.46 14.77 6.37
CA GLY A 133 4.81 13.76 5.55
C GLY A 133 4.84 14.12 4.07
N THR A 134 4.49 15.36 3.71
CA THR A 134 4.53 15.85 2.33
C THR A 134 5.94 15.81 1.75
N LEU A 135 6.96 16.21 2.52
CA LEU A 135 8.35 16.17 2.07
C LEU A 135 8.85 14.75 1.89
N VAL A 136 8.56 13.84 2.83
CA VAL A 136 8.98 12.44 2.77
C VAL A 136 8.27 11.74 1.61
N SER A 137 6.93 11.77 1.56
CA SER A 137 6.15 11.18 0.48
C SER A 137 6.50 11.80 -0.86
N GLY A 138 6.60 13.13 -0.95
CA GLY A 138 6.99 13.85 -2.17
C GLY A 138 8.38 13.46 -2.67
N PHE A 139 9.37 13.33 -1.78
CA PHE A 139 10.70 12.83 -2.13
C PHE A 139 10.65 11.40 -2.70
N PHE A 140 9.93 10.49 -2.05
CA PHE A 140 9.77 9.12 -2.54
C PHE A 140 9.04 9.06 -3.88
N LEU A 141 8.02 9.90 -4.11
CA LEU A 141 7.28 9.95 -5.37
C LEU A 141 8.14 10.46 -6.52
N VAL A 142 8.91 11.54 -6.29
CA VAL A 142 9.86 12.04 -7.28
C VAL A 142 10.92 10.99 -7.59
N LEU A 143 11.45 10.32 -6.56
CA LEU A 143 12.42 9.24 -6.72
C LEU A 143 11.85 8.11 -7.58
N ILE A 144 10.68 7.59 -7.20
CA ILE A 144 9.98 6.53 -7.94
C ILE A 144 9.67 6.97 -9.38
N GLY A 145 9.20 8.21 -9.57
CA GLY A 145 8.89 8.78 -10.88
C GLY A 145 10.12 8.85 -11.79
N VAL A 146 11.27 9.27 -11.26
CA VAL A 146 12.54 9.29 -12.00
C VAL A 146 12.97 7.88 -12.37
N LEU A 147 12.86 6.90 -11.46
CA LEU A 147 13.19 5.50 -11.77
C LEU A 147 12.28 4.96 -12.89
N ASN A 148 10.99 5.26 -12.83
CA ASN A 148 10.01 4.85 -13.84
C ASN A 148 10.29 5.50 -15.20
N LEU A 149 10.70 6.76 -15.22
CA LEU A 149 11.12 7.45 -16.45
C LEU A 149 12.38 6.82 -17.06
N ILE A 150 13.37 6.47 -16.25
CA ILE A 150 14.59 5.79 -16.72
C ILE A 150 14.24 4.44 -17.34
N ILE A 151 13.37 3.65 -16.70
CA ILE A 151 12.90 2.36 -17.22
C ILE A 151 12.15 2.55 -18.54
N LEU A 152 11.26 3.56 -18.62
CA LEU A 152 10.51 3.88 -19.83
C LEU A 152 11.43 4.23 -21.00
N ILE A 153 12.41 5.11 -20.80
CA ILE A 153 13.38 5.49 -21.84
C ILE A 153 14.17 4.26 -22.29
N SER A 154 14.59 3.40 -21.35
CA SER A 154 15.29 2.15 -21.67
C SER A 154 14.44 1.21 -22.54
N LEU A 155 13.14 1.07 -22.22
CA LEU A 155 12.21 0.24 -22.98
C LEU A 155 11.92 0.80 -24.38
N ILE A 156 11.73 2.12 -24.50
CA ILE A 156 11.52 2.79 -25.80
C ILE A 156 12.76 2.59 -26.69
N ASN A 157 13.97 2.77 -26.14
CA ASN A 157 15.20 2.58 -26.89
C ASN A 157 15.38 1.11 -27.34
N LEU A 158 15.06 0.15 -26.47
CA LEU A 158 15.09 -1.28 -26.80
C LEU A 158 14.09 -1.61 -27.93
N PHE A 159 12.85 -1.13 -27.81
CA PHE A 159 11.81 -1.35 -28.82
C PHE A 159 12.15 -0.70 -30.16
N ALA A 160 12.75 0.51 -30.14
CA ALA A 160 13.21 1.18 -31.34
C ALA A 160 14.34 0.43 -32.06
N LYS A 161 15.26 -0.20 -31.31
CA LYS A 161 16.31 -1.08 -31.87
C LYS A 161 15.71 -2.33 -32.51
N LEU A 162 14.85 -3.05 -31.78
CA LEU A 162 14.16 -4.26 -32.26
C LEU A 162 13.29 -4.02 -33.51
N ARG A 163 12.76 -2.80 -33.68
CA ARG A 163 11.97 -2.44 -34.87
C ARG A 163 12.84 -2.11 -36.08
N ARG A 164 14.08 -1.64 -35.89
CA ARG A 164 14.98 -1.22 -36.98
C ARG A 164 15.86 -2.36 -37.48
N GLU A 165 16.19 -3.31 -36.63
CA GLU A 165 17.01 -4.47 -36.98
C GLU A 165 16.15 -5.74 -36.83
N HIS A 166 16.20 -6.65 -37.81
CA HIS A 166 15.79 -8.04 -37.58
C HIS A 166 16.85 -8.67 -36.65
N ILE A 167 16.73 -8.38 -35.35
CA ILE A 167 17.66 -8.85 -34.33
C ILE A 167 17.39 -10.36 -34.12
N GLU A 168 18.39 -11.19 -34.37
CA GLU A 168 18.37 -12.62 -34.01
C GLU A 168 18.17 -12.76 -32.49
N GLU A 169 17.40 -13.78 -32.05
CA GLU A 169 17.03 -13.98 -30.63
C GLU A 169 18.22 -13.91 -29.65
N ALA A 170 19.44 -14.25 -30.09
CA ALA A 170 20.66 -14.21 -29.29
C ALA A 170 21.13 -12.80 -28.87
N GLU A 171 20.85 -11.76 -29.66
CA GLU A 171 21.20 -10.37 -29.31
C GLU A 171 20.16 -9.72 -28.38
N VAL A 172 18.93 -10.23 -28.37
CA VAL A 172 17.87 -9.79 -27.47
C VAL A 172 18.23 -10.14 -26.02
N ASP A 173 18.75 -11.35 -25.78
CA ASP A 173 19.22 -11.77 -24.45
C ASP A 173 20.44 -10.96 -23.98
N ALA A 174 21.38 -10.64 -24.88
CA ALA A 174 22.51 -9.77 -24.57
C ALA A 174 22.08 -8.32 -24.24
N LEU A 175 21.05 -7.80 -24.93
CA LEU A 175 20.45 -6.49 -24.61
C LEU A 175 19.66 -6.51 -23.29
N LEU A 176 19.02 -7.63 -22.94
CA LEU A 176 18.35 -7.83 -21.65
C LEU A 176 19.36 -7.97 -20.49
N GLU A 177 20.52 -8.57 -20.73
CA GLU A 177 21.67 -8.57 -19.80
C GLU A 177 22.36 -7.19 -19.72
N SER A 178 22.33 -6.41 -20.80
CA SER A 178 22.88 -5.04 -20.86
C SER A 178 22.12 -4.00 -20.03
N ARG A 179 21.13 -4.44 -19.23
CA ARG A 179 20.52 -3.69 -18.12
C ARG A 179 21.53 -3.10 -17.12
N GLY A 180 22.84 -3.22 -17.31
CA GLY A 180 23.90 -2.68 -16.46
C GLY A 180 23.77 -1.20 -16.09
N PHE A 181 23.22 -0.33 -16.95
CA PHE A 181 23.02 1.08 -16.59
C PHE A 181 21.83 1.28 -15.62
N VAL A 182 20.73 0.55 -15.86
CA VAL A 182 19.56 0.54 -14.98
C VAL A 182 19.86 -0.23 -13.69
N SER A 183 20.56 -1.36 -13.74
CA SER A 183 20.90 -2.17 -12.58
C SER A 183 21.89 -1.47 -11.65
N ARG A 184 22.73 -0.56 -12.16
CA ARG A 184 23.68 0.22 -11.35
C ARG A 184 23.02 1.35 -10.56
N PHE A 185 22.03 2.03 -11.14
CA PHE A 185 21.30 3.12 -10.45
C PHE A 185 20.14 2.61 -9.59
N VAL A 186 19.42 1.59 -10.05
CA VAL A 186 18.28 1.01 -9.31
C VAL A 186 18.76 -0.08 -8.33
N GLY A 187 19.97 -0.62 -8.49
CA GLY A 187 20.57 -1.69 -7.68
C GLY A 187 20.56 -1.49 -6.16
N PRO A 188 20.86 -0.29 -5.62
CA PRO A 188 20.76 -0.02 -4.19
C PRO A 188 19.32 -0.08 -3.68
N TYR A 189 18.36 0.49 -4.44
CA TYR A 189 16.94 0.38 -4.14
C TYR A 189 16.47 -1.09 -4.20
N PHE A 190 17.00 -1.86 -5.16
CA PHE A 190 16.73 -3.30 -5.31
C PHE A 190 17.15 -4.16 -4.11
N LYS A 191 18.15 -3.71 -3.32
CA LYS A 191 18.65 -4.44 -2.13
C LYS A 191 17.81 -4.23 -0.86
N LEU A 192 17.07 -3.13 -0.74
CA LEU A 192 16.33 -2.80 0.49
C LEU A 192 15.04 -3.62 0.64
N ILE A 193 14.19 -3.64 -0.39
CA ILE A 193 12.91 -4.37 -0.36
C ILE A 193 13.12 -5.75 -1.00
N THR A 194 13.34 -6.79 -0.19
CA THR A 194 13.56 -8.15 -0.68
C THR A 194 12.42 -9.11 -0.38
N ARG A 195 11.46 -8.71 0.45
CA ARG A 195 10.28 -9.49 0.84
C ARG A 195 9.09 -8.53 0.92
N SER A 196 7.88 -9.03 0.72
CA SER A 196 6.64 -8.23 0.71
C SER A 196 6.43 -7.43 2.00
N TRP A 197 6.84 -7.98 3.16
CA TRP A 197 6.71 -7.29 4.45
C TRP A 197 7.68 -6.11 4.64
N HIS A 198 8.77 -6.01 3.85
CA HIS A 198 9.69 -4.85 3.92
C HIS A 198 9.01 -3.54 3.49
N VAL A 199 7.81 -3.63 2.92
CA VAL A 199 6.99 -2.49 2.52
C VAL A 199 6.21 -1.91 3.70
N LEU A 200 6.09 -2.63 4.83
CA LEU A 200 5.41 -2.13 6.01
C LEU A 200 6.06 -0.85 6.58
N PRO A 201 7.39 -0.77 6.76
CA PRO A 201 8.04 0.50 7.12
C PRO A 201 7.84 1.61 6.09
N LEU A 202 7.75 1.27 4.81
CA LEU A 202 7.45 2.24 3.76
C LEU A 202 6.03 2.80 3.96
N GLY A 203 5.03 1.93 4.08
CA GLY A 203 3.65 2.32 4.39
C GLY A 203 3.55 3.16 5.66
N PHE A 204 4.29 2.81 6.71
CA PHE A 204 4.37 3.63 7.93
C PHE A 204 4.90 5.04 7.65
N LEU A 205 5.99 5.17 6.88
CA LEU A 205 6.53 6.48 6.50
C LEU A 205 5.54 7.31 5.69
N PHE A 206 4.80 6.70 4.77
CA PHE A 206 3.72 7.36 4.03
C PHE A 206 2.56 7.76 4.96
N GLY A 207 2.26 6.93 5.96
CA GLY A 207 1.26 7.21 7.00
C GLY A 207 1.64 8.33 7.97
N LEU A 208 2.90 8.78 7.99
CA LEU A 208 3.30 9.97 8.75
C LEU A 208 2.72 11.27 8.18
N GLY A 209 2.13 11.22 6.97
CA GLY A 209 1.24 12.25 6.46
C GLY A 209 0.12 12.53 7.46
N PHE A 210 0.25 13.63 8.19
CA PHE A 210 -0.61 13.92 9.33
C PHE A 210 -2.04 14.32 8.92
N ASP A 211 -2.27 14.60 7.63
CA ASP A 211 -3.57 14.99 7.08
C ASP A 211 -4.62 13.88 7.25
N THR A 212 -4.34 12.67 6.77
CA THR A 212 -5.26 11.52 6.87
C THR A 212 -5.52 11.13 8.33
N ALA A 213 -4.45 11.14 9.14
CA ALA A 213 -4.55 10.86 10.57
C ALA A 213 -5.42 11.90 11.30
N SER A 214 -5.29 13.17 10.93
CA SER A 214 -6.11 14.27 11.46
C SER A 214 -7.56 14.18 11.03
N GLU A 215 -7.85 13.82 9.78
CA GLU A 215 -9.23 13.64 9.30
C GLU A 215 -9.97 12.59 10.14
N ILE A 216 -9.36 11.41 10.32
CA ILE A 216 -9.96 10.33 11.11
C ILE A 216 -10.05 10.70 12.59
N ALA A 217 -9.05 11.38 13.14
CA ALA A 217 -9.10 11.86 14.51
C ALA A 217 -10.18 12.93 14.71
N LEU A 218 -10.36 13.87 13.78
CA LEU A 218 -11.40 14.89 13.84
C LEU A 218 -12.80 14.29 13.73
N LEU A 219 -12.98 13.24 12.92
CA LEU A 219 -14.22 12.45 12.92
C LEU A 219 -14.47 11.80 14.30
N ALA A 220 -13.45 11.22 14.91
CA ALA A 220 -13.54 10.64 16.26
C ALA A 220 -13.87 11.69 17.32
N LEU A 221 -13.22 12.86 17.28
CA LEU A 221 -13.46 13.96 18.21
C LEU A 221 -14.86 14.57 18.04
N SER A 222 -15.31 14.74 16.79
CA SER A 222 -16.65 15.25 16.48
C SER A 222 -17.73 14.30 16.98
N SER A 223 -17.46 13.00 16.95
CA SER A 223 -18.32 11.99 17.58
C SER A 223 -18.38 12.23 19.10
N GLY A 224 -17.24 12.30 19.78
CA GLY A 224 -17.14 12.40 21.24
C GLY A 224 -17.63 13.74 21.82
N ALA A 225 -17.61 14.82 21.04
CA ALA A 225 -18.11 16.13 21.47
C ALA A 225 -19.65 16.26 21.42
N SER A 226 -20.32 15.40 20.64
CA SER A 226 -21.76 15.51 20.39
C SER A 226 -22.63 14.85 21.47
N GLN A 227 -22.13 13.86 22.22
CA GLN A 227 -22.92 13.16 23.26
C GLN A 227 -22.03 12.70 24.43
N GLN A 228 -22.62 12.61 25.64
CA GLN A 228 -21.96 12.08 26.84
C GLN A 228 -21.26 10.75 26.55
N ALA A 229 -19.93 10.75 26.69
CA ALA A 229 -19.03 9.60 26.66
C ALA A 229 -19.35 8.53 25.59
N ILE A 230 -19.00 8.81 24.34
CA ILE A 230 -18.88 7.74 23.34
C ILE A 230 -17.95 6.67 23.88
N SER A 231 -18.44 5.42 23.83
CA SER A 231 -17.64 4.25 24.23
C SER A 231 -16.33 4.23 23.46
N PHE A 232 -15.24 3.89 24.14
CA PHE A 232 -13.92 3.70 23.51
C PHE A 232 -13.98 2.81 22.25
N ILE A 233 -14.92 1.85 22.23
CA ILE A 233 -15.22 0.99 21.07
C ILE A 233 -15.62 1.80 19.83
N GLY A 234 -16.39 2.87 19.98
CA GLY A 234 -16.79 3.76 18.89
C GLY A 234 -15.63 4.56 18.32
N ILE A 235 -14.73 5.04 19.19
CA ILE A 235 -13.50 5.74 18.78
C ILE A 235 -12.60 4.79 17.96
N LEU A 236 -12.45 3.53 18.42
CA LEU A 236 -11.68 2.51 17.70
C LEU A 236 -12.32 2.09 16.37
N SER A 237 -13.65 2.16 16.25
CA SER A 237 -14.34 1.73 15.03
C SER A 237 -13.91 2.52 13.79
N LEU A 238 -13.63 3.83 13.93
CA LEU A 238 -13.30 4.72 12.82
C LEU A 238 -11.95 4.40 12.16
N PRO A 239 -10.81 4.36 12.89
CA PRO A 239 -9.54 3.99 12.28
C PRO A 239 -9.49 2.53 11.80
N ILE A 240 -10.25 1.62 12.42
CA ILE A 240 -10.35 0.23 11.95
C ILE A 240 -11.10 0.16 10.60
N LEU A 241 -12.19 0.91 10.46
CA LEU A 241 -12.95 0.97 9.19
C LEU A 241 -12.16 1.67 8.09
N PHE A 242 -11.43 2.74 8.43
CA PHE A 242 -10.47 3.35 7.51
C PHE A 242 -9.45 2.31 7.04
N ALA A 243 -8.81 1.61 7.98
CA ALA A 243 -7.81 0.59 7.69
C ALA A 243 -8.39 -0.56 6.85
N SER A 244 -9.63 -0.98 7.11
CA SER A 244 -10.28 -2.06 6.36
C SER A 244 -10.56 -1.66 4.91
N GLY A 245 -11.06 -0.44 4.68
CA GLY A 245 -11.31 0.09 3.34
C GLY A 245 -10.01 0.24 2.54
N MET A 246 -8.99 0.85 3.15
CA MET A 246 -7.68 1.02 2.52
C MET A 246 -7.02 -0.33 2.20
N SER A 247 -6.99 -1.24 3.18
CA SER A 247 -6.36 -2.56 3.02
C SER A 247 -7.04 -3.41 1.95
N LEU A 248 -8.35 -3.25 1.74
CA LEU A 248 -9.07 -3.93 0.67
C LEU A 248 -8.50 -3.56 -0.70
N LEU A 249 -8.42 -2.26 -1.00
CA LEU A 249 -8.02 -1.79 -2.32
C LEU A 249 -6.52 -1.95 -2.56
N ASP A 250 -5.68 -1.64 -1.57
CA ASP A 250 -4.24 -1.84 -1.70
C ASP A 250 -3.90 -3.33 -1.91
N THR A 251 -4.57 -4.25 -1.19
CA THR A 251 -4.39 -5.69 -1.40
C THR A 251 -4.86 -6.11 -2.80
N LEU A 252 -5.99 -5.57 -3.28
CA LEU A 252 -6.47 -5.85 -4.63
C LEU A 252 -5.51 -5.33 -5.70
N ASP A 253 -4.92 -4.14 -5.54
CA ASP A 253 -3.92 -3.60 -6.46
C ASP A 253 -2.68 -4.52 -6.54
N GLY A 254 -2.20 -5.00 -5.38
CA GLY A 254 -1.12 -5.99 -5.33
C GLY A 254 -1.44 -7.28 -6.10
N VAL A 255 -2.63 -7.84 -5.89
CA VAL A 255 -3.09 -9.08 -6.54
C VAL A 255 -3.29 -8.88 -8.05
N VAL A 256 -3.88 -7.75 -8.47
CA VAL A 256 -4.09 -7.45 -9.90
C VAL A 256 -2.75 -7.33 -10.61
N ASN A 257 -1.78 -6.63 -10.02
CA ASN A 257 -0.44 -6.49 -10.59
C ASN A 257 0.32 -7.82 -10.65
N GLU A 258 0.14 -8.72 -9.67
CA GLU A 258 0.71 -10.07 -9.70
C GLU A 258 0.12 -10.93 -10.83
N ILE A 259 -1.18 -10.83 -11.10
CA ILE A 259 -1.85 -11.66 -12.12
C ILE A 259 -1.56 -11.16 -13.55
N CYS A 260 -1.34 -9.86 -13.73
CA CYS A 260 -1.25 -9.22 -15.04
C CYS A 260 0.19 -9.17 -15.61
N LEU A 261 1.21 -9.45 -14.79
CA LEU A 261 2.65 -9.37 -15.13
C LEU A 261 3.32 -10.75 -15.18
#